data_AF-A0AAT9HRR3-F1
#
_entry.id   AF-A0AAT9HRR3-F1
#
_cell.length_a   1.000
_cell.length_b   1.000
_cell.length_c   1.000
_cell.angle_alpha   90.00
_cell.angle_beta   90.00
_cell.angle_gamma   90.00
#
_symmetry.space_group_name_H-M   'P 1'
#
loop_
_entity.id
_entity.type
_entity.pdbx_description
1 polymer ?
#
loop_
_entity_poly.entity_id
_entity_poly.type
_entity_poly.pdbx_seq_one_letter_code
_entity_poly.pdbx_strand_id
1 'polypeptide(L)'
;MALRVTFVAAAGSSSVLAERFEDDRPLDQAGWSEVQRVTHELLPLAAADLRYCSPAPRSRATGACLGYAPLVQLALRDCGMGRWRG
;
A
#
# COMPACT_ATOMS: atom_id res chain seq x y z
N MET A 1 -4.19 28.61 3.44
CA MET A 1 -3.44 27.38 3.78
C MET A 1 -3.50 26.46 2.58
N ALA A 2 -2.35 26.01 2.05
CA ALA A 2 -2.31 25.02 0.98
C ALA A 2 -2.07 23.64 1.59
N LEU A 3 -2.90 22.66 1.25
CA LEU A 3 -2.74 21.26 1.65
C LEU A 3 -2.24 20.47 0.45
N ARG A 4 -1.23 19.63 0.65
CA ARG A 4 -0.79 18.64 -0.34
C ARG A 4 -1.10 17.25 0.18
N VAL A 5 -1.80 16.46 -0.62
CA VAL A 5 -2.07 15.04 -0.36
C VAL A 5 -1.47 14.24 -1.49
N THR A 6 -0.69 13.21 -1.15
CA THR A 6 -0.14 12.25 -2.12
C THR A 6 -0.75 10.89 -1.85
N PHE A 7 -1.27 10.25 -2.90
CA PHE A 7 -1.77 8.88 -2.84
C PHE A 7 -0.73 7.92 -3.42
N VAL A 8 -0.48 6.83 -2.71
CA VAL A 8 0.44 5.76 -3.12
C VAL A 8 -0.35 4.46 -3.08
N ALA A 9 -0.39 3.76 -4.21
CA ALA A 9 -0.99 2.44 -4.26
C ALA A 9 -0.12 1.41 -3.51
N ALA A 10 -0.75 0.42 -2.89
CA ALA A 10 -0.02 -0.73 -2.37
C ALA A 10 0.62 -1.50 -3.53
N ALA A 11 1.83 -2.00 -3.33
CA ALA A 11 2.47 -2.89 -4.29
C ALA A 11 1.77 -4.25 -4.35
N GLY A 12 2.06 -5.02 -5.41
CA GLY A 12 1.38 -6.28 -5.71
C GLY A 12 1.60 -7.38 -4.68
N SER A 13 0.56 -8.18 -4.44
CA SER A 13 0.58 -9.43 -3.67
C SER A 13 0.40 -10.68 -4.55
N SER A 14 0.14 -10.48 -5.84
CA SER A 14 0.06 -11.53 -6.86
C SER A 14 0.26 -10.99 -8.26
N SER A 15 0.38 -11.89 -9.24
CA SER A 15 0.29 -11.53 -10.65
C SER A 15 -1.11 -11.01 -11.00
N VAL A 16 -1.20 -10.16 -12.01
CA VAL A 16 -2.47 -9.57 -12.47
C VAL A 16 -3.56 -10.61 -12.76
N LEU A 17 -3.18 -11.79 -13.28
CA LEU A 17 -4.14 -12.87 -13.59
C LEU A 17 -4.63 -13.61 -12.33
N ALA A 18 -3.88 -13.54 -11.24
CA ALA A 18 -4.18 -14.18 -9.95
C ALA A 18 -4.70 -13.19 -8.90
N GLU A 19 -4.90 -11.93 -9.29
CA GLU A 19 -5.39 -10.87 -8.41
C GLU A 19 -6.82 -11.17 -7.97
N ARG A 20 -7.07 -11.03 -6.67
CA ARG A 20 -8.34 -11.36 -5.99
C ARG A 20 -8.85 -10.16 -5.21
N PHE A 21 -10.17 -10.06 -5.06
CA PHE A 21 -10.77 -9.05 -4.21
C PHE A 21 -10.60 -9.39 -2.73
N GLU A 22 -10.30 -8.39 -1.90
CA GLU A 22 -10.04 -8.55 -0.45
C GLU A 22 -9.00 -9.63 -0.14
N ASP A 23 -7.93 -9.63 -0.92
CA ASP A 23 -6.82 -10.53 -0.74
C ASP A 23 -5.90 -10.07 0.39
N ASP A 24 -5.74 -10.95 1.39
CA ASP A 24 -4.91 -10.72 2.57
C ASP A 24 -3.47 -11.23 2.40
N ARG A 25 -3.09 -11.68 1.20
CA ARG A 25 -1.70 -12.04 0.91
C ARG A 25 -0.75 -10.85 1.16
N PRO A 26 0.44 -11.10 1.71
CA PRO A 26 1.48 -10.08 1.78
C PRO A 26 1.99 -9.75 0.36
N LEU A 27 2.88 -8.75 0.26
CA LEU A 27 3.58 -8.48 -0.99
C LEU A 27 4.28 -9.73 -1.51
N ASP A 28 4.17 -9.97 -2.82
CA ASP A 28 4.94 -11.00 -3.49
C ASP A 28 6.35 -10.48 -3.86
N GLN A 29 7.21 -11.36 -4.36
CA GLN A 29 8.59 -11.00 -4.70
C GLN A 29 8.65 -9.87 -5.75
N ALA A 30 7.72 -9.86 -6.71
CA ALA A 30 7.68 -8.83 -7.74
C ALA A 30 7.29 -7.47 -7.14
N GLY A 31 6.28 -7.43 -6.27
CA GLY A 31 5.88 -6.25 -5.52
C GLY A 31 7.00 -5.72 -4.63
N TRP A 32 7.73 -6.59 -3.93
CA TRP A 32 8.92 -6.19 -3.16
C TRP A 32 9.98 -5.54 -4.04
N SER A 33 10.33 -6.15 -5.17
CA SER A 33 11.32 -5.62 -6.11
C SER A 33 10.87 -4.28 -6.73
N GLU A 34 9.59 -4.12 -7.02
CA GLU A 34 9.03 -2.86 -7.51
C GLU A 34 9.19 -1.74 -6.48
N VAL A 35 8.84 -2.01 -5.21
CA VAL A 35 9.00 -1.02 -4.14
C VAL A 35 10.46 -0.61 -3.99
N GLN A 36 11.39 -1.56 -3.99
CA GLN A 36 12.83 -1.26 -3.91
C GLN A 36 13.27 -0.34 -5.06
N ARG A 37 12.80 -0.59 -6.28
CA ARG A 37 13.14 0.21 -7.46
C ARG A 37 12.69 1.67 -7.33
N VAL A 38 11.50 1.92 -6.79
CA VAL A 38 10.91 3.27 -6.69
C VAL A 38 11.18 3.96 -5.35
N THR A 39 11.83 3.28 -4.39
CA THR A 39 12.03 3.80 -3.03
C THR A 39 12.71 5.17 -3.03
N HIS A 40 13.72 5.36 -3.88
CA HIS A 40 14.44 6.63 -3.94
C HIS A 40 13.55 7.79 -4.43
N GLU A 41 12.72 7.54 -5.45
CA GLU A 41 11.81 8.54 -6.01
C GLU A 41 10.71 8.93 -5.03
N LEU A 42 10.26 7.98 -4.21
CA LEU A 42 9.22 8.21 -3.21
C LEU A 42 9.77 8.75 -1.88
N LEU A 43 11.09 8.70 -1.64
CA LEU A 43 11.71 9.18 -0.40
C LEU A 43 11.21 10.56 0.08
N PRO A 44 10.98 11.57 -0.78
CA PRO A 44 10.47 12.88 -0.34
C PRO A 44 9.10 12.83 0.36
N LEU A 45 8.29 11.79 0.13
CA LEU A 45 7.00 11.62 0.82
C LEU A 45 7.15 11.30 2.30
N ALA A 46 8.35 10.90 2.75
CA ALA A 46 8.65 10.74 4.17
C ALA A 46 8.53 12.06 4.97
N ALA A 47 8.64 13.21 4.29
CA ALA A 47 8.48 14.53 4.90
C ALA A 47 7.02 14.93 5.18
N ALA A 48 6.04 14.12 4.77
CA ALA A 48 4.65 14.37 5.12
C ALA A 48 4.44 14.24 6.63
N ASP A 49 3.81 15.26 7.23
CA ASP A 49 3.49 15.31 8.66
C ASP A 49 2.65 14.10 9.10
N LEU A 50 1.74 13.67 8.22
CA LEU A 50 0.83 12.56 8.43
C LEU A 50 0.96 11.55 7.30
N ARG A 51 1.07 10.27 7.67
CA ARG A 51 1.11 9.13 6.75
C ARG A 51 0.13 8.10 7.24
N TYR A 52 -0.72 7.63 6.34
CA TYR A 52 -1.77 6.67 6.64
C TYR A 52 -1.70 5.49 5.67
N CYS A 53 -2.14 4.32 6.12
CA CYS A 53 -2.30 3.15 5.26
C CYS A 53 -3.56 2.37 5.62
N SER A 54 -4.00 1.51 4.69
CA SER A 54 -5.12 0.62 4.96
C SER A 54 -4.70 -0.53 5.89
N PRO A 55 -5.65 -1.21 6.53
CA PRO A 55 -5.36 -2.44 7.27
C PRO A 55 -5.00 -3.64 6.37
N ALA A 56 -4.95 -3.50 5.04
CA ALA A 56 -4.54 -4.60 4.16
C ALA A 56 -3.04 -4.94 4.37
N PRO A 57 -2.66 -6.22 4.46
CA PRO A 57 -1.26 -6.62 4.66
C PRO A 57 -0.30 -6.03 3.62
N ARG A 58 -0.67 -6.03 2.33
CA ARG A 58 0.13 -5.41 1.26
C ARG A 58 0.35 -3.90 1.47
N SER A 59 -0.66 -3.16 1.93
CA SER A 59 -0.56 -1.71 2.16
C SER A 59 0.42 -1.38 3.30
N ARG A 60 0.33 -2.12 4.41
CA ARG A 60 1.29 -1.96 5.52
C ARG A 60 2.71 -2.32 5.10
N ALA A 61 2.87 -3.43 4.38
CA ALA A 61 4.16 -3.89 3.90
C ALA A 61 4.79 -2.88 2.94
N THR A 62 4.05 -2.32 1.97
CA THR A 62 4.57 -1.27 1.08
C THR A 62 5.11 -0.08 1.86
N GLY A 63 4.37 0.40 2.87
CA GLY A 63 4.85 1.48 3.75
C GLY A 63 6.15 1.11 4.46
N ALA A 64 6.23 -0.09 5.05
CA ALA A 64 7.43 -0.56 5.73
C ALA A 64 8.65 -0.67 4.78
N CYS A 65 8.45 -1.19 3.56
CA CYS A 65 9.49 -1.29 2.54
C CYS A 65 10.04 0.08 2.11
N LEU A 66 9.17 1.09 2.04
CA LEU A 66 9.55 2.48 1.75
C LEU A 66 10.20 3.18 2.94
N GLY A 67 10.33 2.52 4.09
CA GLY A 67 10.86 3.10 5.32
C GLY A 67 9.88 4.06 6.00
N TYR A 68 8.59 3.96 5.69
CA TYR A 68 7.54 4.76 6.33
C TYR A 68 6.99 4.04 7.56
N ALA A 69 6.55 4.82 8.55
CA ALA A 69 5.77 4.35 9.69
C ALA A 69 4.33 4.91 9.60
N PRO A 70 3.51 4.50 8.60
CA PRO A 70 2.16 5.01 8.46
C PRO A 70 1.24 4.50 9.58
N LEU A 71 0.31 5.35 10.01
CA LEU A 71 -0.76 4.96 10.93
C LEU A 71 -1.83 4.17 10.17
N VAL A 72 -2.16 2.98 10.66
CA VAL A 72 -3.24 2.17 10.06
C VAL A 72 -4.58 2.82 10.32
N GLN A 73 -5.39 3.01 9.27
CA GLN A 73 -6.71 3.61 9.35
C GLN A 73 -7.77 2.66 8.78
N LEU A 74 -8.72 2.24 9.62
CA LEU A 74 -9.84 1.39 9.19
C LEU A 74 -10.71 2.04 8.11
N ALA A 75 -10.78 3.37 8.09
CA ALA A 75 -11.48 4.14 7.06
C ALA A 75 -10.85 3.99 5.66
N LEU A 76 -9.60 3.55 5.56
CA LEU A 76 -8.88 3.32 4.30
C LEU A 76 -8.95 1.86 3.82
N ARG A 77 -9.74 1.00 4.47
CA ARG A 77 -9.93 -0.38 4.00
C ARG A 77 -10.43 -0.42 2.57
N ASP A 78 -10.04 -1.44 1.83
CA ASP A 78 -10.56 -1.69 0.48
C ASP A 78 -12.08 -1.85 0.51
N CYS A 79 -12.71 -1.64 -0.65
CA CYS A 79 -14.14 -1.84 -0.80
C CYS A 79 -14.54 -3.26 -0.38
N GLY A 80 -15.61 -3.35 0.42
CA GLY A 80 -16.23 -4.62 0.78
C GLY A 80 -16.91 -5.23 -0.44
N MET A 81 -16.23 -6.14 -1.14
CA MET A 81 -16.71 -6.86 -2.32
C MET A 81 -17.68 -7.99 -1.95
N GLY A 82 -17.79 -8.34 -0.67
CA GLY A 82 -18.81 -9.25 -0.16
C GLY A 82 -18.73 -10.63 -0.80
N ARG A 83 -19.78 -11.07 -1.51
CA ARG A 83 -19.81 -12.37 -2.20
C ARG A 83 -18.82 -12.48 -3.37
N TRP A 84 -18.25 -11.36 -3.81
CA TRP A 84 -17.22 -11.30 -4.85
C TRP A 84 -15.81 -11.43 -4.28
N ARG A 85 -15.65 -11.62 -2.96
CA ARG A 85 -14.34 -11.88 -2.35
C ARG A 85 -13.72 -13.16 -2.91
N GLY A 86 -12.40 -13.11 -3.11
CA GLY A 86 -11.60 -14.19 -3.70
C GLY A 86 -11.34 -13.97 -5.17
#